data_AF-A0A381U4K1-F1
#
_entry.id   AF-A0A381U4K1-F1
#
_cell.length_a   1.000
_cell.length_b   1.000
_cell.length_c   1.000
_cell.angle_alpha   90.00
_cell.angle_beta   90.00
_cell.angle_gamma   90.00
#
_symmetry.space_group_name_H-M   'P 1'
#
loop_
_entity.id
_entity.type
_entity.pdbx_description
1 polymer ?
#
loop_
_entity_poly.entity_id
_entity_poly.type
_entity_poly.pdbx_seq_one_letter_code
_entity_poly.pdbx_strand_id
1 'polypeptide(L)'
;MRALAKIVLTLTAVGAMAFTATAGTLEDVKARGVLRCVVSTGIAGFAYPDADGTWKGFDIDFCRATAAAVLGDSSKIKAITSTGKTRFTKLNSGEGDV
;
A
#
# COMPACT_ATOMS: atom_id res chain seq x y z
N MET A 1 22.92 45.32 -15.88
CA MET A 1 22.62 44.13 -16.72
C MET A 1 23.17 42.82 -16.16
N ARG A 2 24.42 42.73 -15.66
CA ARG A 2 24.97 41.48 -15.08
C ARG A 2 24.28 41.00 -13.79
N ALA A 3 23.76 41.90 -12.95
CA ALA A 3 23.03 41.56 -11.74
C ALA A 3 21.62 40.99 -12.03
N LEU A 4 20.96 41.51 -13.07
CA LEU A 4 19.66 41.01 -13.55
C LEU A 4 19.77 39.59 -14.10
N ALA A 5 20.85 39.29 -14.84
CA ALA A 5 21.12 37.94 -15.35
C ALA A 5 21.35 36.90 -14.22
N LYS A 6 21.96 37.30 -13.11
CA LYS A 6 22.19 36.42 -11.95
C LYS A 6 20.91 36.12 -11.16
N ILE A 7 19.98 37.07 -11.07
CA ILE A 7 18.69 36.92 -10.36
C ILE A 7 17.72 36.03 -11.16
N VAL A 8 17.74 36.13 -12.49
CA VAL A 8 16.93 35.25 -13.35
C VAL A 8 17.43 33.80 -13.32
N LEU A 9 18.74 33.58 -13.18
CA LEU A 9 19.34 32.24 -13.13
C LEU A 9 19.09 31.51 -11.79
N THR A 10 18.93 32.23 -10.68
CA THR A 10 18.56 31.62 -9.39
C THR A 10 17.08 31.33 -9.26
N LEU A 11 16.19 32.08 -9.93
CA LEU A 11 14.75 31.87 -9.84
C LEU A 11 14.26 30.63 -10.62
N THR A 12 14.98 30.23 -11.68
CA THR A 12 14.70 29.01 -12.44
C THR A 12 15.10 27.72 -11.70
N ALA A 13 16.03 27.79 -10.75
CA ALA A 13 16.47 26.61 -9.99
C ALA A 13 15.46 26.14 -8.92
N VAL A 14 14.56 27.01 -8.46
CA VAL A 14 13.59 26.67 -7.39
C VAL A 14 12.29 26.08 -7.95
N GLY A 15 11.97 26.31 -9.23
CA GLY A 15 10.77 25.77 -9.87
C GLY A 15 10.83 24.28 -10.23
N ALA A 16 12.02 23.67 -10.22
CA ALA A 16 12.24 22.28 -10.67
C ALA A 16 12.08 21.22 -9.55
N MET A 17 11.77 21.61 -8.32
CA MET A 17 11.61 20.67 -7.19
C MET A 17 10.16 20.43 -6.76
N ALA A 18 9.19 20.76 -7.61
CA ALA A 18 7.81 20.30 -7.43
C ALA A 18 7.67 18.85 -7.93
N PHE A 19 8.45 17.92 -7.35
CA PHE A 19 8.11 16.51 -7.44
C PHE A 19 6.86 16.30 -6.58
N THR A 20 5.70 16.20 -7.22
CA THR A 20 4.53 15.61 -6.57
C THR A 20 4.87 14.16 -6.28
N ALA A 21 5.34 13.86 -5.06
CA ALA A 21 5.54 12.51 -4.60
C ALA A 21 4.16 11.84 -4.48
N THR A 22 3.70 11.26 -5.58
CA THR A 22 2.57 10.33 -5.61
C THR A 22 3.16 8.92 -5.55
N ALA A 23 3.78 8.56 -4.42
CA ALA A 23 4.03 7.16 -4.14
C ALA A 23 2.65 6.55 -3.85
N GLY A 24 2.04 5.97 -4.88
CA GLY A 24 0.77 5.28 -4.75
C GLY A 24 0.96 3.99 -3.96
N THR A 25 -0.15 3.45 -3.47
CA THR A 25 -0.17 2.15 -2.77
C THR A 25 0.55 1.06 -3.56
N LEU A 26 0.47 1.08 -4.90
CA LEU A 26 1.11 0.08 -5.76
C LEU A 26 2.64 0.15 -5.71
N GLU A 27 3.21 1.36 -5.79
CA GLU A 27 4.65 1.58 -5.71
C GLU A 27 5.18 1.13 -4.35
N ASP A 28 4.47 1.46 -3.27
CA ASP A 28 4.81 1.06 -1.91
C ASP A 28 4.77 -0.46 -1.73
N VAL A 29 3.74 -1.13 -2.25
CA VAL A 29 3.62 -2.59 -2.21
C VAL A 29 4.75 -3.25 -3.00
N LYS A 30 5.06 -2.76 -4.21
CA LYS A 30 6.15 -3.27 -5.04
C LYS A 30 7.51 -3.08 -4.40
N ALA A 31 7.78 -1.90 -3.85
CA ALA A 31 9.03 -1.60 -3.15
C ALA A 31 9.23 -2.49 -1.93
N ARG A 32 8.15 -2.82 -1.22
CA ARG A 32 8.18 -3.71 -0.04
C ARG A 32 8.18 -5.20 -0.38
N GLY A 33 7.70 -5.56 -1.57
CA GLY A 33 7.58 -6.95 -2.01
C GLY A 33 6.51 -7.78 -1.29
N VAL A 34 5.55 -7.13 -0.60
CA VAL A 34 4.45 -7.81 0.11
C VAL A 34 3.21 -6.92 0.15
N LEU A 35 2.05 -7.50 -0.11
CA LEU A 35 0.74 -6.87 0.03
C LEU A 35 0.21 -7.06 1.47
N ARG A 36 0.00 -5.98 2.20
CA ARG A 36 -0.61 -5.98 3.54
C ARG A 36 -2.12 -5.80 3.39
N CYS A 37 -2.84 -6.90 3.33
CA CYS A 37 -4.27 -6.90 3.04
C CYS A 37 -5.09 -6.80 4.33
N VAL A 38 -5.95 -5.79 4.46
CA VAL A 38 -6.81 -5.60 5.62
C VAL A 38 -8.02 -6.51 5.51
N VAL A 39 -8.16 -7.46 6.44
CA VAL A 39 -9.24 -8.46 6.42
C VAL A 39 -10.13 -8.33 7.65
N SER A 40 -11.42 -8.63 7.48
CA SER A 40 -12.38 -8.62 8.59
C SER A 40 -12.41 -9.99 9.25
N THR A 41 -12.13 -10.04 10.55
CA THR A 41 -12.22 -11.28 11.32
C THR A 41 -13.63 -11.53 11.83
N GLY A 42 -13.98 -12.79 12.08
CA GLY A 42 -15.26 -13.18 12.70
C GLY A 42 -16.39 -13.44 11.69
N ILE A 43 -16.08 -13.48 10.40
CA ILE A 43 -17.02 -13.84 9.33
C ILE A 43 -16.55 -15.17 8.72
N ALA A 44 -17.27 -16.24 9.05
CA ALA A 44 -16.94 -17.59 8.57
C ALA A 44 -16.90 -17.62 7.03
N GLY A 45 -15.85 -18.21 6.46
CA GLY A 45 -15.65 -18.30 5.02
C GLY A 45 -14.96 -17.10 4.36
N PHE A 46 -14.78 -15.97 5.04
CA PHE A 46 -14.17 -14.76 4.46
C PHE A 46 -12.69 -14.61 4.82
N ALA A 47 -12.36 -14.57 6.11
CA ALA A 47 -10.97 -14.55 6.57
C ALA A 47 -10.83 -15.22 7.94
N TYR A 48 -10.11 -16.33 7.98
CA TYR A 48 -9.85 -17.07 9.21
C TYR A 48 -8.51 -17.82 9.12
N PRO A 49 -7.76 -17.92 10.22
CA PRO A 49 -6.63 -18.86 10.30
C PRO A 49 -7.18 -20.27 10.48
N ASP A 50 -6.55 -21.25 9.83
CA ASP A 50 -6.77 -22.67 10.12
C ASP A 50 -5.94 -23.14 11.33
N ALA A 51 -5.97 -24.45 11.61
CA ALA A 51 -5.28 -25.06 12.74
C ALA A 51 -3.75 -24.87 12.70
N ASP A 52 -3.18 -24.69 11.51
CA ASP A 52 -1.75 -24.48 11.31
C ASP A 52 -1.40 -22.98 11.27
N GLY A 53 -2.39 -22.10 11.53
CA GLY A 53 -2.24 -20.65 11.45
C GLY A 53 -2.24 -20.10 10.03
N THR A 54 -2.53 -20.93 9.02
CA THR A 54 -2.61 -20.49 7.63
C THR A 54 -3.94 -19.80 7.37
N TRP A 55 -3.89 -18.56 6.90
CA TRP A 55 -5.08 -17.80 6.57
C TRP A 55 -5.81 -18.38 5.35
N LYS A 56 -7.14 -18.49 5.43
CA LYS A 56 -8.05 -18.99 4.40
C LYS A 56 -9.33 -18.16 4.33
N GLY A 57 -10.07 -18.32 3.24
CA GLY A 57 -11.36 -17.67 2.99
C GLY A 57 -11.33 -16.71 1.81
N PHE A 58 -12.51 -16.23 1.42
CA PHE A 58 -12.72 -15.39 0.24
C PHE A 58 -11.86 -14.12 0.23
N ASP A 59 -11.80 -13.37 1.33
CA ASP A 59 -10.98 -12.15 1.42
C ASP A 59 -9.50 -12.51 1.23
N ILE A 60 -9.04 -13.62 1.81
CA ILE A 60 -7.66 -14.08 1.67
C ILE A 60 -7.34 -14.47 0.23
N ASP A 61 -8.26 -15.16 -0.45
CA ASP A 61 -8.07 -15.54 -1.86
C ASP A 61 -8.08 -14.32 -2.77
N PHE A 62 -8.89 -13.31 -2.47
CA PHE A 62 -8.83 -12.01 -3.13
C PHE A 62 -7.47 -11.32 -2.90
N CYS A 63 -6.94 -11.33 -1.68
CA CYS A 63 -5.60 -10.80 -1.38
C CYS A 63 -4.51 -11.54 -2.16
N ARG A 64 -4.58 -12.88 -2.25
CA ARG A 64 -3.63 -13.71 -3.01
C ARG A 64 -3.68 -13.42 -4.49
N ALA A 65 -4.87 -13.28 -5.07
CA ALA A 65 -5.06 -12.90 -6.46
C ALA A 65 -4.48 -11.50 -6.74
N THR A 66 -4.71 -10.56 -5.84
CA THR A 66 -4.15 -9.20 -5.92
C THR A 66 -2.62 -9.22 -5.85
N ALA A 67 -2.03 -9.99 -4.92
CA ALA A 67 -0.59 -10.15 -4.81
C ALA A 67 0.02 -10.80 -6.05
N ALA A 68 -0.62 -11.83 -6.61
CA ALA A 68 -0.19 -12.41 -7.89
C ALA A 68 -0.19 -11.37 -9.02
N ALA A 69 -1.22 -10.53 -9.10
CA ALA A 69 -1.33 -9.51 -10.14
C ALA A 69 -0.28 -8.39 -10.01
N VAL A 70 0.04 -7.96 -8.78
CA VAL A 70 0.89 -6.78 -8.55
C VAL A 70 2.35 -7.10 -8.24
N LEU A 71 2.62 -8.30 -7.71
CA LEU A 71 3.95 -8.78 -7.30
C LEU A 71 4.42 -10.00 -8.09
N GLY A 72 3.55 -10.63 -8.88
CA GLY A 72 3.88 -11.87 -9.62
C GLY A 72 3.89 -13.13 -8.76
N ASP A 73 3.52 -13.05 -7.48
CA ASP A 73 3.55 -14.17 -6.54
C ASP A 73 2.40 -14.07 -5.53
N SER A 74 1.46 -15.02 -5.60
CA SER A 74 0.28 -15.09 -4.73
C SER A 74 0.61 -15.28 -3.25
N SER A 75 1.80 -15.78 -2.92
CA SER A 75 2.21 -16.01 -1.53
C SER A 75 2.64 -14.71 -0.82
N LYS A 76 2.86 -13.62 -1.56
CA LYS A 76 3.36 -12.34 -1.03
C LYS A 76 2.26 -11.50 -0.37
N ILE A 77 1.56 -12.10 0.60
CA ILE A 77 0.52 -11.44 1.39
C ILE A 77 0.85 -11.45 2.88
N LYS A 78 0.39 -10.40 3.57
CA LYS A 78 0.29 -10.33 5.03
C LYS A 78 -1.13 -9.92 5.40
N ALA A 79 -1.84 -10.77 6.13
CA ALA A 79 -3.17 -10.44 6.63
C ALA A 79 -3.05 -9.44 7.80
N ILE A 80 -3.71 -8.29 7.68
CA ILE A 80 -3.86 -7.29 8.73
C ILE A 80 -5.28 -7.41 9.26
N THR A 81 -5.44 -7.92 10.48
CA THR A 81 -6.77 -8.15 11.05
C THR A 81 -7.45 -6.83 11.41
N SER A 82 -8.75 -6.77 11.18
CA SER A 82 -9.57 -5.60 11.48
C SER A 82 -11.00 -5.97 11.85
N THR A 83 -11.74 -4.96 12.29
CA THR A 83 -13.20 -4.99 12.45
C THR A 83 -13.82 -3.93 11.55
N GLY A 84 -15.15 -3.94 11.41
CA GLY A 84 -15.87 -2.88 10.71
C GLY A 84 -15.60 -1.46 11.25
N LYS A 85 -15.24 -1.34 12.54
CA LYS A 85 -14.89 -0.06 13.17
C LYS A 85 -13.44 0.38 12.91
N THR A 86 -12.50 -0.57 12.74
CA THR A 86 -11.06 -0.27 12.73
C THR A 86 -10.41 -0.27 11.36
N ARG A 87 -11.07 -0.83 10.32
CA ARG A 87 -10.49 -0.97 8.96
C ARG A 87 -10.00 0.34 8.36
N PHE A 88 -10.77 1.43 8.48
CA PHE A 88 -10.38 2.73 7.93
C PHE A 88 -9.24 3.38 8.70
N THR A 89 -9.21 3.23 10.02
CA THR A 89 -8.08 3.72 10.83
C THR A 89 -6.78 3.02 10.42
N LYS A 90 -6.83 1.71 10.14
CA LYS A 90 -5.68 0.92 9.70
C LYS A 90 -5.19 1.30 8.30
N LEU A 91 -6.11 1.58 7.38
CA LEU A 91 -5.76 2.06 6.04
C LEU A 91 -5.17 3.48 6.12
N ASN A 92 -5.81 4.39 6.86
CA ASN A 92 -5.35 5.77 6.98
C ASN A 92 -4.00 5.92 7.70
N SER A 93 -3.68 5.00 8.62
CA SER A 93 -2.36 4.95 9.27
C SER A 93 -1.29 4.27 8.41
N GLY A 94 -1.66 3.73 7.25
CA GLY A 94 -0.75 2.96 6.40
C GLY A 94 -0.36 1.61 7.00
N GLU A 95 -1.11 1.06 7.94
CA GLU A 95 -0.89 -0.29 8.48
C GLU A 95 -1.17 -1.37 7.42
N GLY A 96 -2.18 -1.14 6.57
CA GLY A 96 -2.55 -1.98 5.44
C GLY A 96 -2.69 -1.19 4.13
N ASP A 97 -2.83 -1.91 3.03
CA ASP A 97 -2.75 -1.39 1.66
C ASP A 97 -4.11 -1.41 0.94
N VAL A 98 -4.96 -2.40 1.22
CA VAL A 98 -6.32 -2.59 0.65
C VAL A 98 -7.26 -3.13 1.71
#